data_AF-A0A2D6XHU3-F1
#
_entry.id   AF-A0A2D6XHU3-F1
#
_cell.length_a   1.000
_cell.length_b   1.000
_cell.length_c   1.000
_cell.angle_alpha   90.00
_cell.angle_beta   90.00
_cell.angle_gamma   90.00
#
_symmetry.space_group_name_H-M   'P 1'
#
loop_
_entity.id
_entity.type
_entity.pdbx_description
1 polymer ?
#
loop_
_entity_poly.entity_id
_entity_poly.type
_entity_poly.pdbx_seq_one_letter_code
_entity_poly.pdbx_strand_id
1 'polypeptide(L)'
;EGAQKATRFDHTKYRIKSEDPLPILRKFDKLLYDKQYKIIGHNLLGFDIYIHNTFRKAYGLKSDFSYLSRLIDTNSLAKASKEDIKFNKKDSFLSWQFRLDRHIRKGLKTNMGAMLRELDVDFDKDKLHDSMYDIQMNLEIFRKLLWKVDI
;
A
#
# COMPACT_ATOMS: atom_id res chain seq x y z
N GLU A 1 18.88 -1.99 12.38
CA GLU A 1 19.37 -0.72 11.76
C GLU A 1 18.82 -0.43 10.36
N GLY A 2 18.52 -1.43 9.52
CA GLY A 2 18.11 -1.18 8.12
C GLY A 2 16.89 -0.28 7.94
N ALA A 3 15.82 -0.50 8.72
CA ALA A 3 14.59 0.29 8.61
C ALA A 3 14.79 1.78 8.92
N GLN A 4 15.54 2.10 9.99
CA GLN A 4 15.83 3.49 10.37
C GLN A 4 16.61 4.23 9.28
N LYS A 5 17.60 3.57 8.67
CA LYS A 5 18.39 4.16 7.56
C LYS A 5 17.52 4.36 6.32
N ALA A 6 16.67 3.38 5.98
CA ALA A 6 15.79 3.43 4.82
C ALA A 6 14.75 4.58 4.91
N THR A 7 14.14 4.77 6.09
CA THR A 7 13.11 5.80 6.30
C THR A 7 13.67 7.14 6.80
N ARG A 8 14.99 7.23 7.00
CA ARG A 8 15.66 8.37 7.65
C ARG A 8 15.00 8.73 8.98
N PHE A 9 14.58 7.72 9.73
CA PHE A 9 13.83 7.91 10.96
C PHE A 9 14.69 8.59 12.03
N ASP A 10 14.17 9.70 12.53
CA ASP A 10 14.77 10.51 13.58
C ASP A 10 13.99 10.35 14.88
N HIS A 11 14.63 9.73 15.87
CA HIS A 11 14.05 9.45 17.17
C HIS A 11 13.74 10.73 17.97
N THR A 12 14.54 11.79 17.79
CA THR A 12 14.31 13.08 18.45
C THR A 12 13.06 13.74 17.87
N LYS A 13 12.96 13.78 16.53
CA LYS A 13 11.76 14.28 15.84
C LYS A 13 10.52 13.48 16.23
N TYR A 14 10.62 12.16 16.31
CA TYR A 14 9.53 11.29 16.75
C TYR A 14 9.07 11.67 18.16
N ARG A 15 9.97 11.74 19.14
CA ARG A 15 9.63 12.06 20.53
C ARG A 15 8.94 13.42 20.69
N ILE A 16 9.31 14.39 19.86
CA ILE A 16 8.71 15.74 19.87
C ILE A 16 7.31 15.73 19.27
N LYS A 17 7.07 14.91 18.24
CA LYS A 17 5.84 14.94 17.43
C LYS A 17 4.86 13.81 17.72
N SER A 18 5.27 12.79 18.48
CA SER A 18 4.44 11.64 18.79
C SER A 18 3.27 12.03 19.67
N GLU A 19 2.11 11.49 19.38
CA GLU A 19 0.88 11.64 20.16
C GLU A 19 0.47 10.31 20.77
N ASP A 20 -0.56 10.31 21.63
CA ASP A 20 -1.17 9.07 22.08
C ASP A 20 -1.70 8.29 20.86
N PRO A 21 -1.18 7.08 20.60
CA PRO A 21 -1.54 6.28 19.44
C PRO A 21 -3.01 5.85 19.40
N LEU A 22 -3.68 5.66 20.54
CA LEU A 22 -5.04 5.11 20.56
C LEU A 22 -6.09 6.07 19.95
N PRO A 23 -6.14 7.36 20.33
CA PRO A 23 -6.98 8.36 19.65
C PRO A 23 -6.71 8.45 18.14
N ILE A 24 -5.44 8.38 17.74
CA ILE A 24 -5.03 8.44 16.32
C ILE A 24 -5.51 7.21 15.56
N LEU A 25 -5.33 6.01 16.13
CA LEU A 25 -5.81 4.76 15.55
C LEU A 25 -7.34 4.80 15.37
N ARG A 26 -8.09 5.27 16.37
CA ARG A 26 -9.55 5.39 16.26
C ARG A 26 -9.98 6.39 15.18
N LYS A 27 -9.24 7.50 15.01
CA LYS A 27 -9.50 8.46 13.93
C LYS A 27 -9.21 7.85 12.57
N PHE A 28 -8.11 7.13 12.43
CA PHE A 28 -7.74 6.42 11.21
C PHE A 28 -8.76 5.32 10.86
N ASP A 29 -9.16 4.51 11.84
CA ASP A 29 -10.17 3.46 11.67
C ASP A 29 -11.48 4.01 11.10
N LYS A 30 -11.95 5.18 11.57
CA LYS A 30 -13.16 5.82 11.01
C LYS A 30 -13.05 6.04 9.51
N LEU A 31 -11.90 6.51 9.03
CA LEU A 31 -11.66 6.72 7.59
C LEU A 31 -11.48 5.38 6.86
N LEU A 32 -10.73 4.45 7.44
CA LEU A 32 -10.45 3.16 6.84
C LEU A 32 -11.71 2.32 6.66
N TYR A 33 -12.62 2.32 7.63
CA TYR A 33 -13.85 1.53 7.60
C TYR A 33 -15.02 2.22 6.88
N ASP A 34 -14.89 3.51 6.56
CA ASP A 34 -15.89 4.22 5.77
C ASP A 34 -15.98 3.61 4.36
N LYS A 35 -17.18 3.15 4.02
CA LYS A 35 -17.48 2.44 2.76
C LYS A 35 -17.49 3.37 1.55
N GLN A 36 -17.54 4.69 1.75
CA GLN A 36 -17.49 5.68 0.67
C GLN A 36 -16.12 5.73 -0.02
N TYR A 37 -15.04 5.34 0.68
CA TYR A 37 -13.70 5.37 0.13
C TYR A 37 -13.29 4.04 -0.51
N LYS A 38 -12.40 4.11 -1.50
CA LYS A 38 -11.55 2.99 -1.91
C LYS A 38 -10.20 3.14 -1.23
N ILE A 39 -9.58 2.03 -0.87
CA ILE A 39 -8.28 2.02 -0.20
C ILE A 39 -7.24 1.63 -1.22
N ILE A 40 -6.32 2.53 -1.52
CA ILE A 40 -5.33 2.33 -2.57
C ILE A 40 -3.94 2.48 -1.95
N GLY A 41 -3.03 1.58 -2.29
CA GLY A 41 -1.65 1.66 -1.85
C GLY A 41 -0.75 0.70 -2.60
N HIS A 42 0.52 0.66 -2.23
CA HIS A 42 1.52 -0.21 -2.84
C HIS A 42 1.95 -1.29 -1.86
N ASN A 43 1.67 -2.56 -2.18
CA ASN A 43 2.04 -3.70 -1.36
C ASN A 43 1.39 -3.69 0.05
N LEU A 44 0.18 -3.12 0.16
CA LEU A 44 -0.59 -3.11 1.40
C LEU A 44 -0.95 -4.52 1.84
N LEU A 45 -1.36 -5.39 0.90
CA LEU A 45 -1.80 -6.75 1.18
C LEU A 45 -0.66 -7.62 1.74
N GLY A 46 0.57 -7.35 1.31
CA GLY A 46 1.76 -8.05 1.78
C GLY A 46 2.30 -7.56 3.12
N PHE A 47 1.87 -6.38 3.61
CA PHE A 47 2.48 -5.77 4.79
C PHE A 47 1.52 -4.94 5.66
N ASP A 48 1.06 -3.78 5.18
CA ASP A 48 0.36 -2.77 5.99
C ASP A 48 -0.90 -3.28 6.67
N ILE A 49 -1.64 -4.21 6.04
CA ILE A 49 -2.82 -4.83 6.64
C ILE A 49 -2.48 -5.58 7.93
N TYR A 50 -1.29 -6.16 8.02
CA TYR A 50 -0.81 -6.87 9.20
C TYR A 50 -0.32 -5.89 10.26
N ILE A 51 0.32 -4.78 9.85
CA ILE A 51 0.73 -3.71 10.77
C ILE A 51 -0.48 -3.08 11.44
N HIS A 52 -1.50 -2.70 10.66
CA HIS A 52 -2.75 -2.17 11.20
C HIS A 52 -3.42 -3.14 12.18
N ASN A 53 -3.55 -4.42 11.80
CA ASN A 53 -4.15 -5.42 12.68
C ASN A 53 -3.34 -5.66 13.96
N THR A 54 -2.00 -5.66 13.87
CA THR A 54 -1.12 -5.80 15.02
C THR A 54 -1.24 -4.60 15.95
N PHE A 55 -1.29 -3.40 15.37
CA PHE A 55 -1.48 -2.16 16.12
C PHE A 55 -2.83 -2.16 16.86
N ARG A 56 -3.92 -2.62 16.23
CA ARG A 56 -5.21 -2.82 16.90
C ARG A 56 -5.11 -3.75 18.10
N LYS A 57 -4.50 -4.93 17.93
CA LYS A 57 -4.35 -5.91 19.01
C LYS A 57 -3.52 -5.38 20.18
N ALA A 58 -2.46 -4.62 19.90
CA ALA A 58 -1.62 -4.00 20.92
C ALA A 58 -2.40 -3.05 21.85
N TYR A 59 -3.51 -2.48 21.37
CA TYR A 59 -4.41 -1.62 22.15
C TYR A 59 -5.71 -2.32 22.57
N GLY A 60 -5.73 -3.66 22.59
CA GLY A 60 -6.90 -4.44 23.03
C GLY A 60 -8.11 -4.39 22.09
N LEU A 61 -7.93 -3.89 20.86
CA LEU A 61 -8.98 -3.86 19.84
C LEU A 61 -9.03 -5.19 19.09
N LYS A 62 -10.23 -5.60 18.66
CA LYS A 62 -10.42 -6.82 17.87
C LYS A 62 -9.85 -6.65 16.45
N SER A 63 -9.35 -7.76 15.89
CA SER A 63 -9.01 -7.83 14.47
C SER A 63 -10.22 -7.48 13.61
N ASP A 64 -10.02 -6.68 12.57
CA ASP A 64 -11.10 -6.34 11.63
C ASP A 64 -10.50 -6.01 10.25
N PHE A 65 -10.80 -6.89 9.30
CA PHE A 65 -10.36 -6.85 7.90
C PHE A 65 -11.53 -6.56 6.94
N SER A 66 -12.66 -6.07 7.44
CA SER A 66 -13.87 -5.82 6.64
C SER A 66 -13.64 -4.84 5.47
N TYR A 67 -12.60 -4.01 5.56
CA TYR A 67 -12.22 -3.05 4.52
C TYR A 67 -11.51 -3.67 3.30
N LEU A 68 -10.97 -4.89 3.41
CA LEU A 68 -10.14 -5.49 2.36
C LEU A 68 -10.86 -5.67 1.02
N SER A 69 -12.19 -5.84 1.02
CA SER A 69 -12.99 -5.95 -0.21
C SER A 69 -13.01 -4.65 -1.04
N ARG A 70 -12.61 -3.52 -0.46
CA ARG A 70 -12.48 -2.21 -1.12
C ARG A 70 -11.03 -1.81 -1.40
N LEU A 71 -10.07 -2.68 -1.06
CA LEU A 71 -8.65 -2.42 -1.21
C LEU A 71 -8.19 -2.72 -2.65
N ILE A 72 -7.40 -1.81 -3.20
CA ILE A 72 -6.72 -1.94 -4.48
C ILE A 72 -5.21 -1.82 -4.22
N ASP A 73 -4.49 -2.92 -4.43
CA ASP A 73 -3.05 -2.99 -4.27
C ASP A 73 -2.36 -2.78 -5.62
N THR A 74 -1.71 -1.63 -5.77
CA THR A 74 -1.02 -1.23 -6.98
C THR A 74 0.20 -2.11 -7.30
N ASN A 75 0.79 -2.82 -6.32
CA ASN A 75 1.85 -3.79 -6.61
C ASN A 75 1.28 -5.02 -7.33
N SER A 76 0.08 -5.48 -6.92
CA SER A 76 -0.64 -6.54 -7.63
C SER A 76 -1.01 -6.10 -9.04
N LEU A 77 -1.52 -4.87 -9.22
CA LEU A 77 -1.80 -4.31 -10.56
C LEU A 77 -0.54 -4.19 -11.42
N ALA A 78 0.59 -3.78 -10.84
CA ALA A 78 1.87 -3.71 -11.55
C ALA A 78 2.32 -5.09 -12.04
N LYS A 79 2.22 -6.13 -11.20
CA LYS A 79 2.52 -7.51 -11.60
C LYS A 79 1.60 -7.97 -12.72
N ALA A 80 0.31 -7.71 -12.60
CA ALA A 80 -0.68 -8.05 -13.63
C ALA A 80 -0.37 -7.38 -14.96
N SER A 81 -0.08 -6.08 -14.95
CA SER A 81 0.26 -5.32 -16.17
C SER A 81 1.54 -5.82 -16.83
N LYS A 82 2.55 -6.24 -16.07
CA LYS A 82 3.84 -6.69 -16.63
C LYS A 82 3.80 -8.07 -17.23
N GLU A 83 2.96 -8.94 -16.67
CA GLU A 83 2.88 -10.35 -17.03
C GLU A 83 1.62 -10.66 -17.85
N ASP A 84 0.88 -9.62 -18.29
CA ASP A 84 -0.41 -9.71 -19.00
C ASP A 84 -1.43 -10.64 -18.29
N ILE A 85 -1.44 -10.60 -16.95
CA ILE A 85 -2.37 -11.40 -16.15
C ILE A 85 -3.69 -10.65 -16.04
N LYS A 86 -4.72 -11.19 -16.70
CA LYS A 86 -6.05 -10.57 -16.73
C LYS A 86 -6.84 -10.89 -15.46
N PHE A 87 -7.64 -9.93 -15.02
CA PHE A 87 -8.65 -10.17 -13.99
C PHE A 87 -9.91 -10.76 -14.63
N ASN A 88 -10.40 -11.87 -14.08
CA ASN A 88 -11.67 -12.44 -14.48
C ASN A 88 -12.77 -11.82 -13.60
N LYS A 89 -13.71 -11.07 -14.19
CA LYS A 89 -14.80 -10.38 -13.46
C LYS A 89 -15.75 -11.34 -12.72
N LYS A 90 -15.69 -12.65 -12.98
CA LYS A 90 -16.40 -13.69 -12.21
C LYS A 90 -15.67 -14.10 -10.93
N ASP A 91 -14.41 -13.70 -10.75
CA ASP A 91 -13.60 -13.99 -9.57
C ASP A 91 -13.67 -12.86 -8.54
N SER A 92 -13.34 -13.18 -7.28
CA SER A 92 -13.13 -12.19 -6.23
C SER A 92 -11.90 -11.36 -6.52
N PHE A 93 -12.07 -10.04 -6.65
CA PHE A 93 -10.97 -9.11 -6.87
C PHE A 93 -9.90 -9.21 -5.78
N LEU A 94 -10.31 -9.30 -4.52
CA LEU A 94 -9.38 -9.47 -3.39
C LEU A 94 -8.57 -10.79 -3.51
N SER A 95 -9.23 -11.88 -3.86
CA SER A 95 -8.56 -13.19 -4.03
C SER A 95 -7.55 -13.14 -5.18
N TRP A 96 -7.91 -12.49 -6.30
CA TRP A 96 -7.01 -12.29 -7.43
C TRP A 96 -5.77 -11.47 -7.03
N GLN A 97 -5.96 -10.38 -6.29
CA GLN A 97 -4.86 -9.56 -5.78
C GLN A 97 -3.93 -10.34 -4.84
N PHE A 98 -4.45 -11.21 -3.97
CA PHE A 98 -3.63 -12.06 -3.09
C PHE A 98 -2.81 -13.11 -3.86
N ARG A 99 -3.35 -13.66 -4.95
CA ARG A 99 -2.57 -14.57 -5.81
C ARG A 99 -1.40 -13.84 -6.46
N LEU A 100 -1.61 -12.59 -6.88
CA LEU A 100 -0.55 -11.74 -7.44
C LEU A 100 0.45 -11.29 -6.38
N ASP A 101 0.01 -10.96 -5.16
CA ASP A 101 0.89 -10.66 -4.04
C ASP A 101 1.91 -11.79 -3.81
N ARG A 102 1.42 -13.04 -3.79
CA ARG A 102 2.24 -14.26 -3.67
C ARG A 102 3.01 -14.64 -4.93
N HIS A 103 2.70 -14.04 -6.08
CA HIS A 103 3.43 -14.30 -7.31
C HIS A 103 4.81 -13.64 -7.26
N ILE A 104 5.86 -14.47 -7.22
CA ILE A 104 7.26 -14.04 -7.18
C ILE A 104 7.94 -14.55 -8.44
N ARG A 105 8.42 -13.62 -9.27
CA ARG A 105 9.23 -13.91 -10.47
C ARG A 105 10.54 -13.16 -10.37
N LYS A 106 11.67 -13.88 -10.51
CA LYS A 106 13.01 -13.28 -10.47
C LYS A 106 13.13 -12.22 -11.58
N GLY A 107 13.59 -11.03 -11.22
CA GLY A 107 13.76 -9.91 -12.16
C GLY A 107 12.52 -9.07 -12.42
N LEU A 108 11.35 -9.44 -11.86
CA LEU A 108 10.14 -8.64 -11.99
C LEU A 108 10.21 -7.41 -11.06
N LYS A 109 10.55 -6.26 -11.64
CA LYS A 109 10.75 -5.01 -10.89
C LYS A 109 9.42 -4.27 -10.67
N THR A 110 8.65 -4.62 -9.66
CA THR A 110 7.35 -3.96 -9.37
C THR A 110 7.37 -2.98 -8.20
N ASN A 111 8.53 -2.77 -7.54
CA ASN A 111 8.63 -1.77 -6.49
C ASN A 111 8.32 -0.35 -7.01
N MET A 112 7.84 0.52 -6.13
CA MET A 112 7.40 1.89 -6.45
C MET A 112 8.40 2.65 -7.33
N GLY A 113 9.67 2.71 -6.93
CA GLY A 113 10.70 3.44 -7.69
C GLY A 113 11.03 2.84 -9.06
N ALA A 114 10.79 1.54 -9.27
CA ALA A 114 10.87 0.94 -10.61
C ALA A 114 9.64 1.25 -11.46
N MET A 115 8.45 1.22 -10.85
CA MET A 115 7.20 1.55 -11.53
C MET A 115 7.12 3.02 -11.94
N LEU A 116 7.57 3.96 -11.11
CA LEU A 116 7.61 5.39 -11.47
C LEU A 116 8.45 5.62 -12.74
N ARG A 117 9.64 4.99 -12.82
CA ARG A 117 10.50 5.06 -14.01
C ARG A 117 9.86 4.45 -15.24
N GLU A 118 9.23 3.29 -15.10
CA GLU A 118 8.63 2.58 -16.23
C GLU A 118 7.39 3.28 -16.77
N LEU A 119 6.61 3.91 -15.89
CA LEU A 119 5.39 4.62 -16.23
C LEU A 119 5.64 6.08 -16.65
N ASP A 120 6.91 6.47 -16.76
CA ASP A 120 7.36 7.82 -17.13
C ASP A 120 6.72 8.89 -16.22
N VAL A 121 6.78 8.65 -14.92
CA VAL A 121 6.35 9.59 -13.87
C VAL A 121 7.58 10.24 -13.28
N ASP A 122 7.66 11.56 -13.33
CA ASP A 122 8.75 12.31 -12.69
C ASP A 122 8.66 12.21 -11.16
N PHE A 123 9.81 11.96 -10.53
CA PHE A 123 9.89 11.81 -9.08
C PHE A 123 11.30 12.07 -8.55
N ASP A 124 11.32 12.55 -7.31
CA ASP A 124 12.51 12.77 -6.52
C ASP A 124 12.87 11.49 -5.76
N LYS A 125 13.95 10.83 -6.17
CA LYS A 125 14.45 9.60 -5.54
C LYS A 125 14.81 9.80 -4.08
N ASP A 126 15.23 11.00 -3.69
CA ASP A 126 15.64 11.29 -2.31
C ASP A 126 14.46 11.51 -1.37
N LYS A 127 13.25 11.63 -1.91
CA LYS A 127 11.99 11.72 -1.15
C LYS A 127 11.26 10.38 -1.04
N LEU A 128 11.70 9.35 -1.74
CA LEU A 128 11.17 8.00 -1.49
C LEU A 128 11.39 7.63 -0.02
N HIS A 129 10.43 6.91 0.55
CA HIS A 129 10.36 6.58 1.98
C HIS A 129 9.93 7.74 2.90
N ASP A 130 9.52 8.88 2.35
CA ASP A 130 8.62 9.81 3.03
C ASP A 130 7.17 9.37 2.80
N SER A 131 6.41 9.19 3.89
CA SER A 131 5.08 8.57 3.81
C SER A 131 4.08 9.38 2.99
N MET A 132 4.13 10.72 3.04
CA MET A 132 3.23 11.56 2.27
C MET A 132 3.62 11.56 0.80
N TYR A 133 4.92 11.65 0.51
CA TYR A 133 5.42 11.59 -0.85
C TYR A 133 5.11 10.24 -1.51
N ASP A 134 5.30 9.13 -0.80
CA ASP A 134 5.00 7.78 -1.29
C ASP A 134 3.49 7.62 -1.59
N ILE A 135 2.59 8.23 -0.79
CA ILE A 135 1.14 8.25 -1.08
C ILE A 135 0.85 8.99 -2.39
N GLN A 136 1.47 10.14 -2.60
CA GLN A 136 1.29 10.93 -3.82
C GLN A 136 1.80 10.17 -5.06
N MET A 137 2.99 9.60 -4.97
CA MET A 137 3.57 8.79 -6.05
C MET A 137 2.77 7.52 -6.31
N ASN A 138 2.20 6.92 -5.27
CA ASN A 138 1.31 5.77 -5.43
C ASN A 138 0.06 6.13 -6.25
N LEU A 139 -0.52 7.30 -6.01
CA LEU A 139 -1.69 7.76 -6.76
C LEU A 139 -1.38 7.94 -8.25
N GLU A 140 -0.20 8.46 -8.58
CA GLU A 140 0.25 8.58 -9.99
C GLU A 140 0.44 7.22 -10.65
N ILE A 141 1.09 6.27 -9.96
CA ILE A 141 1.20 4.88 -10.42
C ILE A 141 -0.19 4.28 -10.66
N PHE A 142 -1.10 4.44 -9.70
CA PHE A 142 -2.44 3.88 -9.79
C PHE A 142 -3.18 4.40 -11.03
N ARG A 143 -3.17 5.72 -11.26
CA ARG A 143 -3.79 6.34 -12.43
C ARG A 143 -3.28 5.78 -13.75
N LYS A 144 -1.96 5.57 -13.86
CA LYS A 144 -1.34 4.99 -15.06
C LYS A 144 -1.69 3.51 -15.23
N LEU A 145 -1.77 2.75 -14.13
CA LEU A 145 -2.13 1.32 -14.17
C LEU A 145 -3.59 1.06 -14.53
N LEU A 146 -4.51 1.98 -14.22
CA LEU A 146 -5.92 1.88 -14.64
C LEU A 146 -6.08 1.78 -16.17
N TRP A 147 -5.17 2.39 -16.93
CA TRP A 147 -5.17 2.28 -18.40
C TRP A 147 -4.56 0.98 -18.92
N LYS A 148 -3.88 0.21 -18.06
CA LYS A 148 -3.14 -1.00 -18.41
C LYS A 148 -3.81 -2.28 -17.92
N VAL A 149 -4.70 -2.19 -16.92
CA VAL A 149 -5.37 -3.35 -16.32
C VAL A 149 -6.87 -3.08 -16.24
N ASP A 150 -7.68 -3.96 -16.86
CA ASP A 150 -9.15 -3.92 -16.76
C ASP A 150 -9.59 -4.58 -15.44
N ILE A 151 -10.00 -3.75 -14.47
CA ILE A 151 -10.42 -4.15 -13.12
C ILE A 151 -11.80 -3.60 -12.75
#